data_AF-A0A8K1DD52-F1
#
_entry.id   AF-A0A8K1DD52-F1
#
_cell.length_a   1.000
_cell.length_b   1.000
_cell.length_c   1.000
_cell.angle_alpha   90.00
_cell.angle_beta   90.00
_cell.angle_gamma   90.00
#
_symmetry.space_group_name_H-M   'P 1'
#
loop_
_entity.id
_entity.type
_entity.pdbx_description
1 polymer ?
#
loop_
_entity_poly.entity_id
_entity_poly.type
_entity_poly.pdbx_seq_one_letter_code
_entity_poly.pdbx_strand_id
1 'polypeptide(L)'
;MNRDSYESSSGQEVFLSYDDSKDRIFGFLRLRKPSNMAHRSEVTSNTCIVRELHVYGKSLKLGERDRDSVQHLGLGKNLMGEAERISKEEFDAKKLLVISAVGTREYYRKIGYLTDGPYMSKELS
;
A
#
# COMPACT_ATOMS: atom_id res chain seq x y z
N MET A 1 0.40 14.39 0.74
CA MET A 1 -0.18 13.04 0.85
C MET A 1 -1.57 13.23 1.40
N ASN A 2 -2.57 12.72 0.69
CA ASN A 2 -3.97 12.83 1.04
C ASN A 2 -4.47 11.48 1.57
N ARG A 3 -5.53 11.52 2.37
CA ARG A 3 -6.15 10.35 2.99
C ARG A 3 -7.67 10.52 2.99
N ASP A 4 -8.34 9.50 2.48
CA ASP A 4 -9.79 9.34 2.62
C ASP A 4 -10.09 8.02 3.33
N SER A 5 -11.06 8.01 4.23
CA SER A 5 -11.45 6.81 4.98
C SER A 5 -12.95 6.59 4.87
N TYR A 6 -13.37 5.35 4.62
CA TYR A 6 -14.78 5.02 4.42
C TYR A 6 -15.07 3.56 4.80
N GLU A 7 -16.31 3.28 5.17
CA GLU A 7 -16.76 1.92 5.44
C GLU A 7 -17.17 1.21 4.16
N SER A 8 -16.79 -0.06 4.02
CA SER A 8 -17.16 -0.88 2.87
C SER A 8 -17.19 -2.36 3.21
N SER A 9 -18.31 -3.03 2.91
CA SER A 9 -18.54 -4.45 3.16
C SER A 9 -18.17 -4.86 4.60
N SER A 10 -18.69 -4.11 5.57
CA SER A 10 -18.45 -4.29 7.02
C SER A 10 -16.99 -4.20 7.48
N GLY A 11 -16.09 -3.71 6.63
CA GLY A 11 -14.70 -3.39 7.00
C GLY A 11 -14.43 -1.91 6.75
N GLN A 12 -13.22 -1.47 7.09
CA GLN A 12 -12.79 -0.09 6.90
C GLN A 12 -11.77 -0.01 5.78
N GLU A 13 -11.94 0.94 4.88
CA GLU A 13 -11.02 1.24 3.80
C GLU A 13 -10.34 2.59 4.09
N VAL A 14 -9.05 2.66 3.77
CA VAL A 14 -8.25 3.88 3.79
C VAL A 14 -7.58 4.01 2.43
N PHE A 15 -7.91 5.08 1.72
CA PHE A 15 -7.29 5.46 0.46
C PHE A 15 -6.23 6.52 0.72
N LEU A 16 -4.97 6.20 0.42
CA LEU A 16 -3.85 7.12 0.51
C LEU A 16 -3.41 7.52 -0.89
N SER A 17 -3.11 8.80 -1.11
CA SER A 17 -2.68 9.27 -2.42
C SER A 17 -1.67 10.43 -2.36
N TYR A 18 -0.91 10.55 -3.44
CA TYR A 18 -0.09 11.71 -3.74
C TYR A 18 -0.63 12.40 -4.97
N ASP A 19 -1.19 13.60 -4.78
CA ASP A 19 -1.90 14.34 -5.82
C ASP A 19 -1.31 15.77 -5.95
N ASP A 20 -1.41 16.40 -7.13
CA ASP A 20 -1.07 17.83 -7.29
C ASP A 20 -2.25 18.75 -6.95
N SER A 21 -2.02 20.06 -7.03
CA SER A 21 -3.05 21.09 -6.86
C SER A 21 -4.14 21.09 -7.95
N LYS A 22 -4.11 20.13 -8.88
CA LYS A 22 -5.08 19.93 -9.97
C LYS A 22 -5.72 18.54 -9.89
N ASP A 23 -5.65 17.88 -8.72
CA ASP A 23 -6.21 16.56 -8.42
C ASP A 23 -5.67 15.43 -9.31
N ARG A 24 -4.45 15.56 -9.83
CA ARG A 24 -3.80 14.48 -10.58
C ARG A 24 -3.04 13.55 -9.64
N ILE A 25 -3.42 12.28 -9.63
CA ILE A 25 -2.80 11.26 -8.79
C ILE A 25 -1.48 10.77 -9.42
N PHE A 26 -0.38 10.85 -8.68
CA PHE A 26 0.93 10.29 -9.05
C PHE A 26 1.19 8.93 -8.42
N GLY A 27 0.50 8.61 -7.33
CA GLY A 27 0.52 7.29 -6.74
C GLY A 27 -0.52 7.18 -5.65
N PHE A 28 -1.02 5.97 -5.44
CA PHE A 28 -2.03 5.70 -4.42
C PHE A 28 -1.85 4.31 -3.81
N LEU A 29 -2.44 4.13 -2.63
CA LEU A 29 -2.50 2.88 -1.91
C LEU A 29 -3.90 2.68 -1.34
N ARG A 30 -4.43 1.46 -1.49
CA ARG A 30 -5.68 1.03 -0.86
C ARG A 30 -5.37 0.12 0.32
N LEU A 31 -5.62 0.60 1.53
CA LEU A 31 -5.47 -0.15 2.77
C LEU A 31 -6.84 -0.58 3.27
N ARG A 32 -6.99 -1.83 3.69
CA ARG A 32 -8.23 -2.36 4.27
C ARG A 32 -7.97 -2.94 5.65
N LYS A 33 -8.77 -2.54 6.64
CA LYS A 33 -9.03 -3.34 7.84
C LYS A 33 -10.22 -4.28 7.54
N PRO A 34 -9.97 -5.59 7.35
CA PRO A 34 -11.04 -6.54 7.05
C PRO A 34 -11.98 -6.71 8.24
N SER A 35 -13.20 -7.15 7.94
CA SER A 35 -14.16 -7.57 8.96
C SER A 35 -13.82 -8.96 9.50
N ASN A 36 -14.47 -9.34 10.60
CA ASN A 36 -14.34 -10.68 11.18
C ASN A 36 -14.91 -11.80 10.28
N MET A 37 -15.50 -11.48 9.12
CA MET A 37 -16.01 -12.44 8.14
C MET A 37 -14.94 -12.88 7.12
N ALA A 38 -13.69 -12.41 7.23
CA ALA A 38 -12.61 -12.87 6.37
C ALA A 38 -12.37 -14.38 6.55
N HIS A 39 -12.25 -15.12 5.45
CA HIS A 39 -12.17 -16.59 5.46
C HIS A 39 -10.75 -17.14 5.28
N ARG A 40 -9.79 -16.30 4.89
CA ARG A 40 -8.40 -16.69 4.66
C ARG A 40 -7.68 -16.79 5.99
N SER A 41 -7.00 -17.91 6.25
CA SER A 41 -6.27 -18.14 7.50
C SER A 41 -5.16 -17.12 7.76
N GLU A 42 -4.59 -16.55 6.70
CA GLU A 42 -3.56 -15.51 6.82
C GLU A 42 -4.11 -14.18 7.36
N VAL A 43 -5.43 -13.96 7.21
CA VAL A 43 -6.16 -12.74 7.58
C VAL A 43 -6.85 -12.96 8.93
N THR A 44 -6.33 -12.30 9.96
CA THR A 44 -6.90 -12.36 11.32
C THR A 44 -7.43 -11.00 11.76
N SER A 45 -8.08 -10.95 12.93
CA SER A 45 -8.55 -9.70 13.55
C SER A 45 -7.44 -8.66 13.75
N ASN A 46 -6.18 -9.10 13.79
CA ASN A 46 -5.01 -8.26 14.03
C ASN A 46 -4.23 -7.99 12.73
N THR A 47 -4.88 -8.13 11.57
CA THR A 47 -4.26 -7.88 10.26
C THR A 47 -4.92 -6.71 9.54
N CYS A 48 -4.13 -6.02 8.73
CA CYS A 48 -4.59 -5.14 7.67
C CYS A 48 -4.07 -5.63 6.33
N ILE A 49 -4.68 -5.18 5.23
CA ILE A 49 -4.36 -5.63 3.87
C ILE A 49 -4.15 -4.42 2.97
N VAL A 50 -2.96 -4.29 2.38
CA VAL A 50 -2.74 -3.47 1.20
C VAL A 50 -3.30 -4.24 0.00
N ARG A 51 -4.43 -3.74 -0.52
CA ARG A 51 -5.13 -4.35 -1.65
C ARG A 51 -4.53 -3.95 -2.99
N GLU A 52 -3.98 -2.74 -3.04
CA GLU A 52 -3.40 -2.17 -4.24
C GLU A 52 -2.37 -1.11 -3.84
N LEU A 53 -1.22 -1.14 -4.49
CA LEU A 53 -0.25 -0.05 -4.51
C LEU A 53 0.03 0.25 -5.98
N HIS A 54 -0.17 1.51 -6.38
CA HIS A 54 0.12 1.95 -7.72
C HIS A 54 0.92 3.25 -7.68
N VAL A 55 2.00 3.32 -8.43
CA VAL A 55 2.76 4.56 -8.62
C VAL A 55 2.86 4.77 -10.12
N TYR A 56 2.32 5.90 -10.58
CA TYR A 56 2.39 6.27 -11.99
C TYR A 56 3.83 6.68 -12.30
N GLY A 57 4.49 5.94 -13.20
CA GLY A 57 5.70 6.40 -13.85
C GLY A 57 5.35 7.33 -15.02
N LYS A 58 6.18 8.35 -15.30
CA LYS A 58 6.15 8.97 -16.63
C LYS A 58 6.65 7.94 -17.65
N SER A 59 5.86 7.69 -18.69
CA SER A 59 6.39 7.14 -19.94
C SER A 59 7.37 8.18 -20.50
N LEU A 60 8.65 8.03 -20.19
CA LEU A 60 9.68 8.92 -20.72
C LEU A 60 9.68 8.75 -22.24
N LYS A 61 9.42 9.84 -22.98
CA LYS A 61 9.92 9.93 -24.35
C LYS A 61 11.44 9.79 -24.26
N LEU A 62 12.01 8.82 -24.98
CA LEU A 62 13.45 8.56 -25.01
C LEU A 62 14.21 9.88 -25.26
N GLY A 63 14.96 10.37 -24.26
CA GLY A 63 15.88 11.51 -24.42
C GLY A 63 15.86 12.58 -23.32
N GLU A 64 14.80 12.69 -22.51
CA GLU A 64 14.71 13.75 -21.48
C GLU A 64 15.02 13.22 -20.07
N ARG A 65 16.02 13.77 -19.39
CA ARG A 65 16.21 13.59 -17.94
C ARG A 65 15.30 14.56 -17.21
N ASP A 66 14.13 14.08 -16.80
CA ASP A 66 13.16 14.90 -16.09
C ASP A 66 13.40 14.85 -14.56
N ARG A 67 13.51 16.02 -13.91
CA ARG A 67 13.64 16.12 -12.44
C ARG A 67 12.44 15.52 -11.72
N ASP A 68 11.28 15.51 -12.36
CA ASP A 68 10.04 14.92 -11.83
C ASP A 68 10.14 13.40 -11.63
N SER A 69 10.91 12.70 -12.48
CA SER A 69 11.11 11.25 -12.36
C SER A 69 11.87 10.87 -11.08
N VAL A 70 12.79 11.72 -10.65
CA VAL A 70 13.49 11.63 -9.36
C VAL A 70 12.54 11.94 -8.20
N GLN A 71 11.55 12.80 -8.42
CA GLN A 71 10.55 13.18 -7.43
C GLN A 71 9.53 12.04 -7.15
N HIS A 72 9.26 11.18 -8.13
CA HIS A 72 8.46 9.97 -7.94
C HIS A 72 9.23 8.80 -7.30
N LEU A 73 10.56 8.92 -7.23
CA LEU A 73 11.46 7.92 -6.65
C LEU A 73 11.26 7.88 -5.12
N GLY A 74 10.36 6.99 -4.67
CA GLY A 74 10.09 6.79 -3.25
C GLY A 74 8.63 6.96 -2.83
N LEU A 75 7.73 7.40 -3.73
CA LEU A 75 6.29 7.52 -3.41
C LEU A 75 5.70 6.20 -2.92
N GLY A 76 6.04 5.09 -3.61
CA GLY A 76 5.58 3.76 -3.21
C GLY A 76 6.09 3.35 -1.83
N LYS A 77 7.33 3.70 -1.48
CA LYS A 77 7.89 3.40 -0.16
C LYS A 77 7.22 4.24 0.92
N ASN A 78 6.94 5.51 0.64
CA ASN A 78 6.26 6.40 1.58
C ASN A 78 4.80 5.97 1.80
N LEU A 79 4.07 5.61 0.74
CA LEU A 79 2.72 5.06 0.85
C LEU A 79 2.70 3.79 1.70
N MET A 80 3.64 2.88 1.49
CA MET A 80 3.77 1.67 2.31
C MET A 80 4.11 2.00 3.77
N GLY A 81 5.01 2.95 4.01
CA GLY A 81 5.34 3.40 5.37
C GLY A 81 4.13 3.98 6.12
N GLU A 82 3.33 4.79 5.43
CA GLU A 82 2.09 5.33 6.03
C GLU A 82 1.05 4.22 6.25
N ALA A 83 0.93 3.26 5.33
CA ALA A 83 0.05 2.11 5.51
C ALA A 83 0.46 1.25 6.72
N GLU A 84 1.77 1.04 6.93
CA GLU A 84 2.32 0.37 8.11
C GLU A 84 1.97 1.15 9.39
N ARG A 85 2.18 2.47 9.39
CA ARG A 85 1.85 3.36 10.52
C ARG A 85 0.36 3.28 10.88
N ILE A 86 -0.54 3.49 9.92
CA ILE A 86 -1.99 3.45 10.14
C ILE A 86 -2.44 2.07 10.65
N SER A 87 -1.91 1.01 10.04
CA SER A 87 -2.24 -0.37 10.44
C SER A 87 -1.87 -0.61 11.91
N LYS A 88 -0.67 -0.18 12.32
CA LYS A 88 -0.19 -0.36 13.69
C LYS A 88 -0.88 0.56 14.69
N GLU A 89 -0.87 1.85 14.44
CA GLU A 89 -1.22 2.87 15.43
C GLU A 89 -2.74 3.10 15.54
N GLU A 90 -3.47 2.94 14.44
CA GLU A 90 -4.90 3.27 14.40
C GLU A 90 -5.79 2.02 14.39
N PHE A 91 -5.33 0.92 13.78
CA PHE A 91 -6.10 -0.32 13.67
C PHE A 91 -5.62 -1.46 14.57
N ASP A 92 -4.62 -1.19 15.43
CA ASP A 92 -3.97 -2.14 16.35
C ASP A 92 -3.60 -3.46 15.66
N ALA A 93 -3.23 -3.37 14.37
CA ALA A 93 -2.82 -4.52 13.59
C ALA A 93 -1.37 -4.85 13.92
N LYS A 94 -1.10 -6.15 14.05
CA LYS A 94 0.24 -6.70 14.31
C LYS A 94 0.93 -7.15 13.04
N LYS A 95 0.19 -7.29 11.93
CA LYS A 95 0.72 -7.75 10.65
C LYS A 95 0.04 -7.02 9.49
N LEU A 96 0.83 -6.60 8.51
CA LEU A 96 0.34 -6.04 7.25
C LEU A 96 0.54 -7.06 6.12
N LEU A 97 -0.54 -7.40 5.44
CA LEU A 97 -0.55 -8.23 4.24
C LEU A 97 -0.57 -7.36 3.00
N VAL A 98 0.00 -7.82 1.90
CA VAL A 98 -0.02 -7.15 0.60
C VAL A 98 -0.40 -8.14 -0.49
N ILE A 99 -1.45 -7.79 -1.24
CA ILE A 99 -1.78 -8.47 -2.49
C ILE A 99 -0.76 -8.02 -3.53
N SER A 100 0.07 -8.95 -4.02
CA SER A 100 1.12 -8.65 -4.98
C SER A 100 1.13 -9.65 -6.13
N ALA A 101 1.32 -9.14 -7.34
CA ALA A 101 1.62 -9.99 -8.49
C ALA A 101 3.00 -10.63 -8.31
N VAL A 102 3.21 -11.82 -8.89
CA VAL A 102 4.48 -12.55 -8.78
C VAL A 102 5.69 -11.67 -9.16
N GLY A 103 5.56 -10.88 -10.23
CA GLY A 103 6.62 -9.98 -10.72
C GLY A 103 6.92 -8.78 -9.82
N THR A 104 6.06 -8.45 -8.85
CA THR A 104 6.28 -7.32 -7.93
C THR A 104 6.73 -7.73 -6.54
N ARG A 105 6.83 -9.03 -6.25
CA ARG A 105 7.26 -9.54 -4.93
C ARG A 105 8.66 -9.07 -4.50
N GLU A 106 9.59 -8.96 -5.45
CA GLU A 106 10.95 -8.44 -5.18
C GLU A 106 10.96 -7.01 -4.65
N TYR A 107 10.02 -6.17 -5.07
CA TYR A 107 9.88 -4.82 -4.52
C TYR A 107 9.56 -4.88 -3.01
N TYR A 108 8.60 -5.72 -2.62
CA TYR A 108 8.19 -5.86 -1.22
C TYR A 108 9.29 -6.50 -0.36
N ARG A 109 10.05 -7.46 -0.90
CA ARG A 109 11.23 -8.04 -0.21
C ARG A 109 12.26 -6.99 0.15
N LYS A 110 12.55 -6.04 -0.76
CA LYS A 110 13.49 -4.94 -0.51
C LYS A 110 13.06 -4.01 0.63
N ILE A 111 11.77 -3.97 0.97
CA ILE A 111 11.23 -3.16 2.08
C ILE A 111 10.82 -4.01 3.30
N GLY A 112 11.33 -5.24 3.38
CA GLY A 112 11.24 -6.09 4.58
C GLY A 112 10.03 -7.01 4.65
N TYR A 113 9.31 -7.21 3.55
CA TYR A 113 8.20 -8.17 3.50
C TYR A 113 8.69 -9.55 3.08
N LEU A 114 8.05 -10.58 3.61
CA LEU A 114 8.30 -11.98 3.30
C LEU A 114 7.08 -12.60 2.61
N THR A 115 7.25 -13.75 1.98
CA THR A 115 6.13 -14.47 1.34
C THR A 115 5.28 -15.15 2.42
N ASP A 116 3.96 -14.96 2.36
CA ASP A 116 2.97 -15.49 3.31
C ASP A 116 1.74 -15.97 2.52
N GLY A 117 1.74 -17.25 2.16
CA GLY A 117 0.73 -17.83 1.27
C GLY A 117 0.66 -17.10 -0.08
N PRO A 118 -0.52 -16.59 -0.51
CA PRO A 118 -0.65 -15.80 -1.72
C PRO A 118 -0.19 -14.34 -1.55
N TYR A 119 0.07 -13.90 -0.32
CA TYR A 119 0.42 -12.52 0.03
C TYR A 119 1.93 -12.33 0.19
N MET A 120 2.32 -11.06 0.28
CA MET A 120 3.55 -10.66 0.99
C MET A 120 3.13 -10.11 2.35
N SER A 121 3.88 -10.38 3.42
CA SER A 121 3.54 -9.90 4.75
C SER A 121 4.73 -9.36 5.52
N LYS A 122 4.44 -8.50 6.49
CA LYS A 122 5.41 -7.93 7.44
C LYS A 122 4.75 -7.78 8.80
N GLU A 123 5.45 -8.24 9.84
CA GLU A 123 5.05 -7.99 11.23
C GLU A 123 5.31 -6.52 11.58
N LEU A 124 4.34 -5.92 12.27
CA LEU A 124 4.34 -4.53 12.71
C LEU A 124 4.69 -4.51 14.21
N SER A 125 5.98 -4.63 14.51
CA SER A 125 6.54 -4.45 15.86
C SER A 125 6.47 -3.01 16.31
#